data_AF-A0A2V5UPT0-F1
#
_entry.id   AF-A0A2V5UPT0-F1
#
_cell.length_a   1.000
_cell.length_b   1.000
_cell.length_c   1.000
_cell.angle_alpha   90.00
_cell.angle_beta   90.00
_cell.angle_gamma   90.00
#
_symmetry.space_group_name_H-M   'P 1'
#
loop_
_entity.id
_entity.type
_entity.pdbx_description
1 polymer ?
#
loop_
_entity_poly.entity_id
_entity_poly.type
_entity_poly.pdbx_seq_one_letter_code
_entity_poly.pdbx_strand_id
1 'polypeptide(L)'
;MEMSMRYRILFVAGAVIAVAQIARADSPRVTAVLNNSETLLGQPVQLEIQITGAPDAEAPEEIPADGLEIHRTGSSQRIEMRNLKLTSSVIYDYTILPLRAGRFTIPPQTIRAGGKLLQTPQLILNVADLPGRSSGGQPSRGAPSQPASASELVFAELIVPKKVAYVGEIVPVQIRMGFDARVHPRMVEPPEITGQGFTAQKLQQSGENLETIDGRPYEVATFKTAIAAARAGKFEIGPAKAKVQVVVPRTRSAPRSRARSPFDLFDLDDPFSDPFFANPFSQLAERRQVEIKSEPVALEVKPLPPNPPPSFSGAIGNFTMATDAKPKSVQVGDPITVTTTISGRGNFDRVNAPLIEDERGWHKYPPSSKFKQDDEVGISGTKTFETVLSPNEKKQSLPTLAFSYFDPVKEQYVTMRSEPIAITVQGGPAAANVAITHTGSSPPATAVPANSSAPITTKPQDILYQLTERPHAVESFEPVYTQRIFWAAQLIPLLGLIGFAGWKIRRAKIDNRAARRIAALQHEAVELMHKLRRNDASPREYYAEASRAVRVKTALASGGRGIDPNMVDAETAADTFKLNSDSRDRLRRLFEQSDEWQYSGTHNGPGRISRENRREVLELIENLRS
;
A
#
# COMPACT_ATOMS: atom_id res chain seq x y z
N MET A 1 28.90 19.88 -37.29
CA MET A 1 29.08 18.79 -38.28
C MET A 1 30.09 17.83 -37.70
N GLU A 2 29.87 16.53 -37.50
CA GLU A 2 28.76 15.64 -37.83
C GLU A 2 28.64 14.65 -36.66
N MET A 3 27.45 14.52 -36.08
CA MET A 3 27.19 13.43 -35.13
C MET A 3 26.81 12.21 -35.97
N SER A 4 27.65 11.18 -35.95
CA SER A 4 27.60 10.08 -36.91
C SER A 4 26.23 9.43 -36.98
N MET A 5 25.79 9.15 -38.22
CA MET A 5 24.47 8.64 -38.58
C MET A 5 24.08 7.34 -37.84
N ARG A 6 25.07 6.60 -37.32
CA ARG A 6 24.88 5.39 -36.50
C ARG A 6 24.36 5.68 -35.09
N TYR A 7 24.70 6.83 -34.51
CA TYR A 7 24.18 7.24 -33.19
C TYR A 7 22.73 7.74 -33.23
N ARG A 8 22.32 8.36 -34.34
CA ARG A 8 20.91 8.75 -34.55
C ARG A 8 19.99 7.54 -34.70
N ILE A 9 20.45 6.50 -35.40
CA ILE A 9 19.67 5.26 -35.58
C ILE A 9 19.52 4.48 -34.27
N LEU A 10 20.58 4.42 -33.43
CA LEU A 10 20.49 3.78 -32.11
C LEU A 10 19.62 4.56 -31.11
N PHE A 11 19.66 5.90 -31.15
CA PHE A 11 18.80 6.73 -30.30
C PHE A 11 17.33 6.69 -30.74
N VAL A 12 17.08 6.65 -32.05
CA VAL A 12 15.72 6.48 -32.61
C VAL A 12 15.19 5.06 -32.38
N ALA A 13 16.02 4.02 -32.51
CA ALA A 13 15.61 2.65 -32.21
C ALA A 13 15.34 2.42 -30.71
N GLY A 14 16.15 3.01 -29.83
CA GLY A 14 15.90 3.02 -28.38
C GLY A 14 14.63 3.80 -28.00
N ALA A 15 14.35 4.92 -28.69
CA ALA A 15 13.11 5.68 -28.50
C ALA A 15 11.89 4.92 -29.05
N VAL A 16 12.00 4.22 -30.18
CA VAL A 16 10.90 3.44 -30.77
C VAL A 16 10.56 2.19 -29.93
N ILE A 17 11.55 1.56 -29.31
CA ILE A 17 11.32 0.42 -28.39
C ILE A 17 10.76 0.90 -27.03
N ALA A 18 11.13 2.10 -26.57
CA ALA A 18 10.51 2.72 -25.39
C ALA A 18 9.07 3.21 -25.65
N VAL A 19 8.75 3.61 -26.88
CA VAL A 19 7.38 4.02 -27.28
C VAL A 19 6.46 2.81 -27.53
N ALA A 20 6.99 1.67 -27.95
CA ALA A 20 6.18 0.46 -28.18
C ALA A 20 5.73 -0.27 -26.89
N GLN A 21 6.28 0.09 -25.73
CA GLN A 21 5.87 -0.46 -24.42
C GLN A 21 4.93 0.47 -23.64
N ILE A 22 4.52 1.60 -24.23
CA ILE A 22 3.53 2.49 -23.64
C ILE A 22 2.17 2.22 -24.27
N ALA A 23 1.23 1.86 -23.40
CA ALA A 23 -0.23 1.95 -23.56
C ALA A 23 -0.96 0.83 -24.30
N ARG A 24 -1.09 -0.33 -23.64
CA ARG A 24 -2.45 -0.78 -23.29
C ARG A 24 -2.76 -0.40 -21.85
N ALA A 25 -2.92 0.91 -21.64
CA ALA A 25 -3.56 1.41 -20.44
C ALA A 25 -4.94 0.78 -20.35
N ASP A 26 -5.36 0.36 -19.15
CA ASP A 26 -6.76 0.03 -18.96
C ASP A 26 -7.61 1.20 -19.42
N SER A 27 -8.74 0.90 -20.06
CA SER A 27 -9.69 1.95 -20.39
C SER A 27 -10.04 2.72 -19.11
N PRO A 28 -9.93 4.06 -19.12
CA PRO A 28 -10.14 4.83 -17.91
C PRO A 28 -11.57 4.61 -17.43
N ARG A 29 -11.73 4.43 -16.12
CA ARG A 29 -13.02 4.20 -15.46
C ARG A 29 -13.21 5.24 -14.39
N VAL A 30 -14.46 5.68 -14.24
CA VAL A 30 -14.89 6.65 -13.23
C VAL A 30 -15.97 6.01 -12.39
N THR A 31 -15.83 6.10 -11.08
CA THR A 31 -16.84 5.71 -10.10
C THR A 31 -17.02 6.83 -9.10
N ALA A 32 -18.24 6.99 -8.59
CA ALA A 32 -18.55 7.98 -7.56
C ALA A 32 -19.36 7.30 -6.46
N VAL A 33 -19.01 7.54 -5.20
CA VAL A 33 -19.59 6.90 -4.03
C VAL A 33 -19.81 7.93 -2.94
N LEU A 34 -20.97 7.87 -2.28
CA LEU A 34 -21.23 8.65 -1.07
C LEU A 34 -20.79 7.85 0.15
N ASN A 35 -20.19 8.53 1.13
CA ASN A 35 -19.92 7.91 2.43
C ASN A 35 -21.21 7.52 3.16
N ASN A 36 -22.31 8.24 2.93
CA ASN A 36 -23.64 7.92 3.42
C ASN A 36 -24.72 8.43 2.44
N SER A 37 -25.75 7.62 2.19
CA SER A 37 -26.92 7.99 1.37
C SER A 37 -28.04 8.66 2.18
N GLU A 38 -27.89 8.76 3.51
CA GLU A 38 -28.84 9.43 4.42
C GLU A 38 -28.12 10.42 5.35
N THR A 39 -28.69 11.61 5.55
CA THR A 39 -28.10 12.64 6.44
C THR A 39 -29.18 13.54 7.06
N LEU A 40 -28.78 14.38 8.01
CA LEU A 40 -29.65 15.40 8.61
C LEU A 40 -29.36 16.78 7.98
N LEU A 41 -30.37 17.66 8.01
CA LEU A 41 -30.21 19.05 7.56
C LEU A 41 -29.02 19.73 8.25
N GLY A 42 -28.10 20.30 7.46
CA GLY A 42 -26.89 20.98 7.93
C GLY A 42 -25.72 20.06 8.34
N GLN A 43 -25.83 18.74 8.21
CA GLN A 43 -24.71 17.82 8.41
C GLN A 43 -23.98 17.52 7.08
N PRO A 44 -22.64 17.71 7.02
CA PRO A 44 -21.89 17.47 5.80
C PRO A 44 -21.76 15.96 5.49
N VAL A 45 -21.85 15.61 4.21
CA VAL A 45 -21.69 14.26 3.65
C VAL A 45 -20.49 14.27 2.72
N GLN A 46 -19.71 13.19 2.67
CA GLN A 46 -18.56 13.10 1.76
C GLN A 46 -18.93 12.34 0.49
N LEU A 47 -18.49 12.86 -0.65
CA LEU A 47 -18.57 12.24 -1.95
C LEU A 47 -17.16 11.96 -2.44
N GLU A 48 -16.85 10.71 -2.74
CA GLU A 48 -15.59 10.29 -3.31
C GLU A 48 -15.78 10.00 -4.80
N ILE A 49 -14.99 10.67 -5.65
CA ILE A 49 -14.93 10.39 -7.08
C ILE A 49 -13.57 9.74 -7.39
N GLN A 50 -13.59 8.46 -7.75
CA GLN A 50 -12.41 7.70 -8.10
C GLN A 50 -12.27 7.56 -9.62
N ILE A 51 -11.11 7.92 -10.15
CA ILE A 51 -10.74 7.76 -11.55
C ILE A 51 -9.54 6.83 -11.66
N THR A 52 -9.75 5.68 -12.31
CA THR A 52 -8.72 4.66 -12.51
C THR A 52 -8.19 4.70 -13.93
N GLY A 53 -6.87 4.59 -14.10
CA GLY A 53 -6.22 4.51 -15.41
C GLY A 53 -5.93 5.84 -16.09
N ALA A 54 -6.18 6.98 -15.43
CA ALA A 54 -5.88 8.32 -15.94
C ALA A 54 -5.35 9.24 -14.81
N PRO A 55 -4.02 9.34 -14.62
CA PRO A 55 -3.44 10.17 -13.55
C PRO A 55 -3.63 11.68 -13.77
N ASP A 56 -3.78 12.12 -15.02
CA ASP A 56 -4.02 13.52 -15.39
C ASP A 56 -5.53 13.87 -15.48
N ALA A 57 -6.40 13.08 -14.82
CA ALA A 57 -7.84 13.32 -14.86
C ALA A 57 -8.20 14.52 -13.98
N GLU A 58 -8.98 15.46 -14.51
CA GLU A 58 -9.38 16.68 -13.83
C GLU A 58 -10.90 16.64 -13.56
N ALA A 59 -11.27 16.80 -12.29
CA ALA A 59 -12.65 16.83 -11.83
C ALA A 59 -13.06 18.27 -11.45
N PRO A 60 -14.35 18.65 -11.64
CA PRO A 60 -14.82 20.02 -11.38
C PRO A 60 -14.65 20.42 -9.91
N GLU A 61 -14.40 21.69 -9.61
CA GLU A 61 -14.23 22.14 -8.22
C GLU A 61 -15.55 22.17 -7.44
N GLU A 62 -16.65 22.45 -8.13
CA GLU A 62 -18.01 22.50 -7.58
C GLU A 62 -18.95 21.65 -8.44
N ILE A 63 -19.93 21.02 -7.80
CA ILE A 63 -20.96 20.23 -8.48
C ILE A 63 -22.33 20.87 -8.22
N PRO A 64 -23.00 21.43 -9.24
CA PRO A 64 -24.30 22.06 -9.05
C PRO A 64 -25.39 21.00 -8.81
N ALA A 65 -26.08 21.11 -7.68
CA ALA A 65 -27.27 20.32 -7.36
C ALA A 65 -28.26 21.17 -6.55
N ASP A 66 -29.54 21.20 -6.94
CA ASP A 66 -30.52 22.03 -6.22
C ASP A 66 -30.69 21.55 -4.77
N GLY A 67 -30.55 22.48 -3.81
CA GLY A 67 -30.66 22.20 -2.38
C GLY A 67 -29.43 21.54 -1.74
N LEU A 68 -28.35 21.32 -2.49
CA LEU A 68 -27.07 20.81 -1.99
C LEU A 68 -25.93 21.75 -2.40
N GLU A 69 -25.05 22.05 -1.46
CA GLU A 69 -23.80 22.77 -1.75
C GLU A 69 -22.65 21.76 -1.76
N ILE A 70 -21.99 21.58 -2.91
CA ILE A 70 -20.98 20.51 -3.11
C ILE A 70 -19.64 21.12 -3.53
N HIS A 71 -18.64 20.99 -2.66
CA HIS A 71 -17.31 21.58 -2.83
C HIS A 71 -16.21 20.54 -2.75
N ARG A 72 -15.18 20.65 -3.61
CA ARG A 72 -13.99 19.79 -3.56
C ARG A 72 -13.14 20.14 -2.33
N THR A 73 -12.85 19.15 -1.50
CA THR A 73 -12.06 19.28 -0.27
C THR A 73 -10.67 18.68 -0.36
N GLY A 74 -10.41 17.80 -1.32
CA GLY A 74 -9.10 17.17 -1.46
C GLY A 74 -8.94 16.33 -2.71
N SER A 75 -7.71 15.88 -2.93
CA SER A 75 -7.39 14.86 -3.93
C SER A 75 -6.25 13.98 -3.43
N SER A 76 -6.33 12.68 -3.66
CA SER A 76 -5.26 11.73 -3.36
C SER A 76 -4.95 10.84 -4.56
N GLN A 77 -3.70 10.35 -4.65
CA GLN A 77 -3.27 9.46 -5.73
C GLN A 77 -2.83 8.12 -5.14
N ARG A 78 -3.37 7.03 -5.72
CA ARG A 78 -3.05 5.65 -5.34
C ARG A 78 -2.45 4.91 -6.53
N ILE A 79 -1.27 4.33 -6.32
CA ILE A 79 -0.56 3.54 -7.34
C ILE A 79 -0.55 2.08 -6.87
N GLU A 80 -1.14 1.18 -7.66
CA GLU A 80 -1.17 -0.25 -7.39
C GLU A 80 -0.45 -1.01 -8.52
N MET A 81 0.37 -2.00 -8.16
CA MET A 81 1.06 -2.87 -9.10
C MET A 81 0.49 -4.29 -8.98
N ARG A 82 -0.19 -4.79 -10.03
CA ARG A 82 -0.76 -6.14 -10.04
C ARG A 82 -0.34 -6.87 -11.33
N ASN A 83 0.27 -8.04 -11.21
CA ASN A 83 0.77 -8.83 -12.35
C ASN A 83 1.63 -8.01 -13.34
N LEU A 84 2.59 -7.22 -12.84
CA LEU A 84 3.43 -6.30 -13.63
C LEU A 84 2.68 -5.17 -14.37
N LYS A 85 1.36 -5.04 -14.17
CA LYS A 85 0.55 -3.92 -14.68
C LYS A 85 0.44 -2.83 -13.61
N LEU A 86 1.02 -1.67 -13.90
CA LEU A 86 0.90 -0.48 -13.08
C LEU A 86 -0.48 0.16 -13.30
N THR A 87 -1.28 0.28 -12.25
CA THR A 87 -2.58 0.94 -12.27
C THR A 87 -2.53 2.16 -11.35
N SER A 88 -2.67 3.36 -11.91
CA SER A 88 -2.80 4.60 -11.14
C SER A 88 -4.27 4.96 -11.01
N SER A 89 -4.68 5.34 -9.80
CA SER A 89 -6.01 5.89 -9.50
C SER A 89 -5.87 7.26 -8.84
N VAL A 90 -6.72 8.21 -9.22
CA VAL A 90 -6.86 9.51 -8.56
C VAL A 90 -8.22 9.54 -7.89
N ILE A 91 -8.25 9.99 -6.65
CA ILE A 91 -9.44 10.07 -5.81
C ILE A 91 -9.66 11.56 -5.51
N TYR A 92 -10.85 12.07 -5.80
CA TYR A 92 -11.26 13.43 -5.45
C TYR A 92 -12.31 13.38 -4.36
N ASP A 93 -12.05 14.10 -3.28
CA ASP A 93 -12.93 14.18 -2.12
C ASP A 93 -13.77 15.47 -2.20
N TYR A 94 -15.08 15.34 -2.07
CA TYR A 94 -16.04 16.44 -2.04
C TYR A 94 -16.83 16.43 -0.73
N THR A 95 -17.13 17.60 -0.20
CA THR A 95 -18.06 17.79 0.92
C THR A 95 -19.37 18.36 0.39
N ILE A 96 -20.47 17.68 0.74
CA ILE A 96 -21.85 18.03 0.41
C ILE A 96 -22.51 18.58 1.67
N LEU A 97 -22.98 19.82 1.63
CA LEU A 97 -23.77 20.45 2.68
C LEU A 97 -25.25 20.53 2.25
N PRO A 98 -26.17 19.81 2.92
CA PRO A 98 -27.59 19.90 2.63
C PRO A 98 -28.19 21.20 3.14
N LEU A 99 -28.86 21.95 2.26
CA LEU A 99 -29.49 23.22 2.59
C LEU A 99 -30.99 23.10 2.90
N ARG A 100 -31.62 21.99 2.51
CA ARG A 100 -33.04 21.68 2.74
C ARG A 100 -33.22 20.20 3.04
N ALA A 101 -34.27 19.83 3.77
CA ALA A 101 -34.66 18.43 3.93
C ALA A 101 -35.41 17.93 2.68
N GLY A 102 -35.30 16.63 2.40
CA GLY A 102 -35.88 16.00 1.23
C GLY A 102 -34.94 15.00 0.54
N ARG A 103 -35.38 14.46 -0.60
CA ARG A 103 -34.59 13.56 -1.43
C ARG A 103 -33.92 14.35 -2.53
N PHE A 104 -32.59 14.33 -2.56
CA PHE A 104 -31.77 15.05 -3.53
C PHE A 104 -31.09 14.08 -4.46
N THR A 105 -30.95 14.50 -5.72
CA THR A 105 -30.30 13.72 -6.76
C THR A 105 -29.07 14.47 -7.25
N ILE A 106 -27.90 13.88 -7.08
CA ILE A 106 -26.63 14.42 -7.54
C ILE A 106 -26.46 14.00 -9.01
N PRO A 107 -26.43 14.95 -9.97
CA PRO A 107 -26.40 14.61 -11.38
C PRO A 107 -25.06 13.98 -11.78
N PRO A 108 -25.04 13.12 -12.82
CA PRO A 108 -23.81 12.62 -13.44
C PRO A 108 -22.84 13.74 -13.80
N GLN A 109 -21.61 13.67 -13.29
CA GLN A 109 -20.54 14.62 -13.60
C GLN A 109 -19.71 14.11 -14.75
N THR A 110 -19.44 15.00 -15.70
CA THR A 110 -18.60 14.69 -16.87
C THR A 110 -17.15 15.02 -16.56
N ILE A 111 -16.29 14.00 -16.59
CA ILE A 111 -14.88 14.08 -16.23
C ILE A 111 -14.04 13.75 -17.45
N ARG A 112 -12.99 14.55 -17.68
CA ARG A 112 -12.04 14.32 -18.77
C ARG A 112 -10.90 13.46 -18.26
N ALA A 113 -10.79 12.23 -18.78
CA ALA A 113 -9.79 11.26 -18.34
C ALA A 113 -9.16 10.57 -19.56
N GLY A 114 -7.85 10.72 -19.75
CA GLY A 114 -7.11 10.05 -20.83
C GLY A 114 -7.64 10.36 -22.24
N GLY A 115 -8.08 11.60 -22.48
CA GLY A 115 -8.65 12.04 -23.76
C GLY A 115 -10.09 11.62 -24.04
N LYS A 116 -10.74 10.88 -23.13
CA LYS A 116 -12.16 10.50 -23.21
C LYS A 116 -12.99 11.27 -22.18
N LEU A 117 -14.24 11.56 -22.53
CA LEU A 117 -15.25 12.04 -21.57
C LEU A 117 -15.89 10.83 -20.91
N LEU A 118 -15.83 10.77 -19.59
CA LEU A 118 -16.47 9.75 -18.76
C LEU A 118 -17.52 10.43 -17.87
N GLN A 119 -18.57 9.70 -17.51
CA GLN A 119 -19.63 10.20 -16.63
C GLN A 119 -19.67 9.39 -15.35
N THR A 120 -19.81 10.08 -14.21
CA THR A 120 -20.08 9.43 -12.93
C THR A 120 -21.51 8.87 -12.92
N PRO A 121 -21.79 7.83 -12.11
CA PRO A 121 -23.16 7.44 -11.84
C PRO A 121 -23.94 8.57 -11.17
N GLN A 122 -25.27 8.57 -11.37
CA GLN A 122 -26.18 9.42 -10.62
C GLN A 122 -26.31 8.88 -9.19
N LEU A 123 -26.26 9.77 -8.20
CA LEU A 123 -26.33 9.42 -6.78
C LEU A 123 -27.55 10.07 -6.12
N ILE A 124 -28.09 9.43 -5.08
CA ILE A 124 -29.28 9.88 -4.36
C ILE A 124 -28.90 10.06 -2.89
N LEU A 125 -29.23 11.23 -2.34
CA LEU A 125 -29.02 11.59 -0.94
C LEU A 125 -30.37 11.93 -0.29
N ASN A 126 -30.72 11.22 0.78
CA ASN A 126 -31.92 11.49 1.57
C ASN A 126 -31.56 12.36 2.78
N VAL A 127 -32.22 13.49 2.94
CA VAL A 127 -31.97 14.44 4.03
C VAL A 127 -33.21 14.51 4.91
N ALA A 128 -33.07 14.11 6.17
CA ALA A 128 -34.14 14.21 7.16
C ALA A 128 -34.07 15.55 7.91
N ASP A 129 -35.24 16.05 8.34
CA ASP A 129 -35.33 17.20 9.23
C ASP A 129 -34.83 16.85 10.64
N LEU A 130 -34.25 17.85 11.32
CA LEU A 130 -33.93 17.73 12.74
C LEU A 130 -35.24 17.61 13.55
N PRO A 131 -35.41 16.58 14.41
CA PRO A 131 -36.58 16.49 15.27
C PRO A 131 -36.66 17.71 16.19
N GLY A 132 -37.86 18.30 16.25
CA GLY A 132 -38.12 19.61 16.84
C GLY A 132 -37.62 19.76 18.28
N ARG A 133 -36.82 20.80 18.50
CA ARG A 133 -36.53 21.35 19.82
C ARG A 133 -37.82 21.89 20.44
N SER A 134 -38.30 21.24 21.50
CA SER A 134 -39.20 21.89 22.44
C SER A 134 -38.46 23.02 23.17
N SER A 135 -39.09 24.18 23.14
CA SER A 135 -38.70 25.44 23.75
C SER A 135 -38.80 25.41 25.27
N GLY A 136 -37.75 25.88 25.96
CA GLY A 136 -37.84 26.29 27.36
C GLY A 136 -36.59 26.00 28.17
N GLY A 137 -35.60 26.91 28.13
CA GLY A 137 -34.43 26.82 29.01
C GLY A 137 -33.27 27.68 28.53
N GLN A 138 -33.12 28.85 29.15
CA GLN A 138 -31.99 29.76 29.00
C GLN A 138 -30.65 29.00 29.18
N PRO A 139 -29.67 29.11 28.27
CA PRO A 139 -28.39 28.47 28.47
C PRO A 139 -27.59 29.25 29.52
N SER A 140 -27.60 28.75 30.75
CA SER A 140 -26.60 29.11 31.74
C SER A 140 -25.23 28.65 31.24
N ARG A 141 -24.30 29.60 31.08
CA ARG A 141 -22.86 29.34 30.95
C ARG A 141 -22.41 28.60 32.21
N GLY A 142 -22.25 27.28 32.11
CA GLY A 142 -21.80 26.44 33.21
C GLY A 142 -21.24 25.11 32.71
N ALA A 143 -19.92 24.96 32.88
CA ALA A 143 -19.10 23.76 32.78
C ALA A 143 -18.96 23.07 31.39
N PRO A 144 -17.71 22.75 30.96
CA PRO A 144 -17.52 21.77 29.90
C PRO A 144 -18.08 20.44 30.39
N SER A 145 -18.96 19.85 29.58
CA SER A 145 -19.39 18.47 29.68
C SER A 145 -18.19 17.56 29.93
N GLN A 146 -18.35 16.68 30.92
CA GLN A 146 -17.40 15.61 31.26
C GLN A 146 -16.81 14.97 30.00
N PRO A 147 -15.52 14.59 30.01
CA PRO A 147 -14.98 13.79 28.93
C PRO A 147 -15.84 12.53 28.80
N ALA A 148 -16.39 12.31 27.60
CA ALA A 148 -17.12 11.08 27.27
C ALA A 148 -16.25 9.91 27.77
N SER A 149 -16.80 9.11 28.69
CA SER A 149 -16.08 7.95 29.22
C SER A 149 -15.61 7.08 28.05
N ALA A 150 -14.42 6.49 28.13
CA ALA A 150 -13.88 5.66 27.04
C ALA A 150 -14.84 4.51 26.62
N SER A 151 -15.77 4.12 27.50
CA SER A 151 -16.87 3.17 27.25
C SER A 151 -18.00 3.72 26.36
N GLU A 152 -18.15 5.03 26.18
CA GLU A 152 -19.10 5.63 25.22
C GLU A 152 -18.50 5.75 23.82
N LEU A 153 -17.17 5.78 23.71
CA LEU A 153 -16.47 5.93 22.42
C LEU A 153 -16.35 4.61 21.66
N VAL A 154 -16.49 3.48 22.35
CA VAL A 154 -16.35 2.16 21.75
C VAL A 154 -17.29 1.17 22.42
N PHE A 155 -18.00 0.37 21.63
CA PHE A 155 -18.82 -0.72 22.13
C PHE A 155 -18.48 -2.04 21.43
N ALA A 156 -18.81 -3.15 22.09
CA ALA A 156 -18.84 -4.45 21.47
C ALA A 156 -20.16 -5.14 21.79
N GLU A 157 -20.80 -5.71 20.78
CA GLU A 157 -22.05 -6.45 20.88
C GLU A 157 -21.81 -7.88 20.40
N LEU A 158 -22.25 -8.85 21.21
CA LEU A 158 -22.20 -10.26 20.86
C LEU A 158 -23.60 -10.74 20.46
N ILE A 159 -23.77 -11.07 19.19
CA ILE A 159 -25.04 -11.52 18.64
C ILE A 159 -25.01 -13.04 18.47
N VAL A 160 -25.84 -13.73 19.25
CA VAL A 160 -26.09 -15.16 19.14
C VAL A 160 -27.55 -15.35 18.69
N PRO A 161 -27.80 -15.83 17.46
CA PRO A 161 -29.14 -15.86 16.88
C PRO A 161 -30.06 -16.89 17.50
N LYS A 162 -29.53 -17.86 18.26
CA LYS A 162 -30.31 -18.87 18.98
C LYS A 162 -29.88 -18.98 20.44
N LYS A 163 -30.87 -19.16 21.32
CA LYS A 163 -30.69 -19.34 22.77
C LYS A 163 -30.66 -20.80 23.20
N VAL A 164 -31.10 -21.70 22.33
CA VAL A 164 -31.10 -23.16 22.56
C VAL A 164 -30.38 -23.83 21.39
N ALA A 165 -29.50 -24.77 21.69
CA ALA A 165 -28.77 -25.58 20.72
C ALA A 165 -28.62 -27.02 21.20
N TYR A 166 -28.18 -27.93 20.34
CA TYR A 166 -27.83 -29.29 20.68
C TYR A 166 -26.32 -29.51 20.78
N VAL A 167 -25.89 -30.51 21.54
CA VAL A 167 -24.47 -30.90 21.61
C VAL A 167 -23.93 -31.20 20.21
N GLY A 168 -22.83 -30.56 19.83
CA GLY A 168 -22.21 -30.70 18.51
C GLY A 168 -22.87 -29.90 17.38
N GLU A 169 -23.97 -29.19 17.64
CA GLU A 169 -24.60 -28.30 16.68
C GLU A 169 -23.76 -27.03 16.52
N ILE A 170 -23.55 -26.60 15.26
CA ILE A 170 -22.88 -25.33 14.98
C ILE A 170 -23.86 -24.16 15.16
N VAL A 171 -23.42 -23.14 15.88
CA VAL A 171 -24.14 -21.90 16.14
C VAL A 171 -23.37 -20.76 15.48
N PRO A 172 -23.91 -20.07 14.45
CA PRO A 172 -23.29 -18.85 13.95
C PRO A 172 -23.30 -17.78 15.05
N VAL A 173 -22.19 -17.08 15.24
CA VAL A 173 -22.05 -15.98 16.20
C VAL A 173 -21.45 -14.80 15.49
N GLN A 174 -21.97 -13.61 15.78
CA GLN A 174 -21.46 -12.36 15.23
C GLN A 174 -21.00 -11.46 16.37
N ILE A 175 -19.86 -10.80 16.17
CA ILE A 175 -19.32 -9.79 17.08
C ILE A 175 -19.33 -8.48 16.30
N ARG A 176 -20.14 -7.52 16.74
CA ARG A 176 -20.13 -6.16 16.20
C ARG A 176 -19.32 -5.30 17.13
N MET A 177 -18.31 -4.64 16.58
CA MET A 177 -17.48 -3.70 17.32
C MET A 177 -17.67 -2.32 16.70
N GLY A 178 -18.29 -1.41 17.44
CA GLY A 178 -18.49 -0.05 16.97
C GLY A 178 -17.53 0.93 17.63
N PHE A 179 -16.97 1.79 16.81
CA PHE A 179 -16.05 2.84 17.23
C PHE A 179 -16.59 4.21 16.83
N ASP A 180 -16.51 5.19 17.73
CA ASP A 180 -16.90 6.56 17.40
C ASP A 180 -16.09 7.04 16.19
N ALA A 181 -16.78 7.53 15.15
CA ALA A 181 -16.15 7.91 13.88
C ALA A 181 -15.05 8.99 14.01
N ARG A 182 -14.98 9.70 15.15
CA ARG A 182 -13.93 10.69 15.44
C ARG A 182 -12.62 10.03 15.90
N VAL A 183 -12.70 8.82 16.41
CA VAL A 183 -11.57 8.05 16.95
C VAL A 183 -11.21 7.02 15.90
N HIS A 184 -10.23 7.30 15.04
CA HIS A 184 -9.72 6.32 14.06
C HIS A 184 -9.00 5.19 14.82
N PRO A 185 -9.66 4.06 15.09
CA PRO A 185 -9.12 3.05 15.98
C PRO A 185 -8.19 2.15 15.18
N ARG A 186 -7.03 1.80 15.75
CA ARG A 186 -6.27 0.65 15.24
C ARG A 186 -6.56 -0.55 16.11
N MET A 187 -7.19 -1.55 15.50
CA MET A 187 -7.32 -2.86 16.12
C MET A 187 -5.92 -3.47 16.27
N VAL A 188 -5.60 -3.90 17.49
CA VAL A 188 -4.29 -4.51 17.79
C VAL A 188 -4.36 -6.02 17.58
N GLU A 189 -5.45 -6.62 18.06
CA GLU A 189 -5.72 -8.05 18.04
C GLU A 189 -7.20 -8.24 17.62
N PRO A 190 -7.51 -9.28 16.82
CA PRO A 190 -8.90 -9.66 16.55
C PRO A 190 -9.64 -9.99 17.85
N PRO A 191 -10.97 -9.79 17.93
CA PRO A 191 -11.73 -10.08 19.13
C PRO A 191 -11.72 -11.58 19.44
N GLU A 192 -11.60 -11.93 20.71
CA GLU A 192 -11.67 -13.31 21.18
C GLU A 192 -12.95 -13.54 21.99
N ILE A 193 -13.66 -14.64 21.69
CA ILE A 193 -14.80 -15.08 22.48
C ILE A 193 -14.30 -16.01 23.57
N THR A 194 -14.53 -15.62 24.84
CA THR A 194 -14.27 -16.51 25.97
C THR A 194 -15.47 -17.41 26.23
N GLY A 195 -15.26 -18.70 26.51
CA GLY A 195 -16.35 -19.64 26.81
C GLY A 195 -15.84 -21.03 27.15
N GLN A 196 -16.32 -21.60 28.25
CA GLN A 196 -15.93 -22.96 28.65
C GLN A 196 -16.80 -24.01 27.95
N GLY A 197 -16.17 -25.04 27.38
CA GLY A 197 -16.88 -26.16 26.75
C GLY A 197 -17.35 -25.92 25.32
N PHE A 198 -16.85 -24.86 24.66
CA PHE A 198 -17.11 -24.59 23.25
C PHE A 198 -15.84 -24.70 22.42
N THR A 199 -16.03 -25.14 21.18
CA THR A 199 -15.04 -25.01 20.11
C THR A 199 -15.51 -23.92 19.17
N ALA A 200 -14.66 -22.94 18.86
CA ALA A 200 -14.94 -21.88 17.89
C ALA A 200 -14.17 -22.10 16.60
N GLN A 201 -14.81 -21.85 15.46
CA GLN A 201 -14.16 -21.77 14.16
C GLN A 201 -13.33 -20.48 14.04
N LYS A 202 -12.44 -20.44 13.05
CA LYS A 202 -11.61 -19.27 12.79
C LYS A 202 -12.48 -18.03 12.55
N LEU A 203 -12.23 -16.98 13.32
CA LEU A 203 -12.92 -15.71 13.19
C LEU A 203 -12.62 -15.07 11.81
N GLN A 204 -13.66 -14.60 11.14
CA GLN A 204 -13.55 -13.89 9.86
C GLN A 204 -14.15 -12.48 9.98
N GLN A 205 -13.45 -11.48 9.46
CA GLN A 205 -13.97 -10.12 9.36
C GLN A 205 -14.83 -9.99 8.11
N SER A 206 -16.07 -9.49 8.25
CA SER A 206 -17.08 -9.41 7.19
C SER A 206 -17.43 -7.96 6.83
N GLY A 207 -16.41 -7.10 6.79
CA GLY A 207 -16.52 -5.68 6.42
C GLY A 207 -16.70 -4.70 7.58
N GLU A 208 -16.65 -3.42 7.23
CA GLU A 208 -16.77 -2.25 8.11
C GLU A 208 -17.81 -1.31 7.49
N ASN A 209 -18.80 -0.89 8.28
CA ASN A 209 -19.88 0.00 7.83
C ASN A 209 -20.09 1.14 8.84
N LEU A 210 -20.45 2.33 8.35
CA LEU A 210 -20.86 3.44 9.22
C LEU A 210 -22.34 3.29 9.58
N GLU A 211 -22.64 3.18 10.87
CA GLU A 211 -24.00 3.03 11.39
C GLU A 211 -24.27 4.07 12.48
N THR A 212 -25.50 4.59 12.53
CA THR A 212 -25.90 5.53 13.59
C THR A 212 -26.61 4.76 14.70
N ILE A 213 -26.02 4.76 15.90
CA ILE A 213 -26.55 4.09 17.09
C ILE A 213 -26.76 5.14 18.17
N ASP A 214 -27.96 5.23 18.73
CA ASP A 214 -28.36 6.25 19.71
C ASP A 214 -28.08 7.70 19.28
N GLY A 215 -28.22 7.99 17.98
CA GLY A 215 -28.00 9.31 17.40
C GLY A 215 -26.52 9.70 17.24
N ARG A 216 -25.58 8.77 17.45
CA ARG A 216 -24.14 8.97 17.24
C ARG A 216 -23.63 8.05 16.11
N PRO A 217 -22.80 8.54 15.18
CA PRO A 217 -22.22 7.72 14.12
C PRO A 217 -21.07 6.86 14.66
N TYR A 218 -21.17 5.55 14.45
CA TYR A 218 -20.15 4.57 14.78
C TYR A 218 -19.68 3.85 13.51
N GLU A 219 -18.38 3.67 13.37
CA GLU A 219 -17.79 2.73 12.42
C GLU A 219 -17.85 1.34 13.03
N VAL A 220 -18.66 0.45 12.44
CA VAL A 220 -18.96 -0.88 12.95
C VAL A 220 -18.23 -1.94 12.15
N ALA A 221 -17.24 -2.57 12.77
CA ALA A 221 -16.57 -3.75 12.25
C ALA A 221 -17.33 -5.02 12.66
N THR A 222 -17.71 -5.84 11.68
CA THR A 222 -18.45 -7.09 11.95
C THR A 222 -17.54 -8.30 11.80
N PHE A 223 -17.46 -9.12 12.83
CA PHE A 223 -16.74 -10.39 12.82
C PHE A 223 -17.72 -11.55 12.93
N LYS A 224 -17.57 -12.55 12.07
CA LYS A 224 -18.38 -13.76 12.08
C LYS A 224 -17.52 -14.96 12.48
N THR A 225 -18.08 -15.81 13.32
CA THR A 225 -17.53 -17.12 13.67
C THR A 225 -18.67 -18.11 13.86
N ALA A 226 -18.35 -19.38 14.06
CA ALA A 226 -19.29 -20.39 14.45
C ALA A 226 -18.76 -21.16 15.66
N ILE A 227 -19.63 -21.42 16.64
CA ILE A 227 -19.29 -22.16 17.85
C ILE A 227 -20.05 -23.47 17.91
N ALA A 228 -19.46 -24.50 18.51
CA ALA A 228 -20.14 -25.76 18.80
C ALA A 228 -19.89 -26.16 20.26
N ALA A 229 -20.94 -26.60 20.94
CA ALA A 229 -20.86 -27.06 22.33
C ALA A 229 -20.39 -28.51 22.39
N ALA A 230 -19.42 -28.79 23.26
CA ALA A 230 -18.89 -30.14 23.47
C ALA A 230 -19.73 -31.00 24.43
N ARG A 231 -20.56 -30.37 25.27
CA ARG A 231 -21.39 -31.05 26.28
C ARG A 231 -22.71 -30.32 26.52
N ALA A 232 -23.70 -31.06 27.04
CA ALA A 232 -25.00 -30.51 27.41
C ALA A 232 -24.92 -29.70 28.72
N GLY A 233 -25.83 -28.75 28.88
CA GLY A 233 -25.92 -27.86 30.04
C GLY A 233 -26.24 -26.41 29.66
N LYS A 234 -26.31 -25.55 30.68
CA LYS A 234 -26.44 -24.10 30.50
C LYS A 234 -25.05 -23.48 30.50
N PHE A 235 -24.78 -22.66 29.50
CA PHE A 235 -23.49 -22.03 29.29
C PHE A 235 -23.64 -20.54 29.01
N GLU A 236 -22.60 -19.79 29.30
CA GLU A 236 -22.49 -18.39 28.90
C GLU A 236 -21.42 -18.29 27.80
N ILE A 237 -21.80 -17.66 26.69
CA ILE A 237 -20.91 -17.34 25.58
C ILE A 237 -20.42 -15.91 25.79
N GLY A 238 -19.12 -15.71 25.83
CA GLY A 238 -18.52 -14.41 26.06
C GLY A 238 -18.18 -14.16 27.53
N PRO A 239 -17.77 -12.93 27.86
CA PRO A 239 -17.76 -11.75 26.99
C PRO A 239 -16.74 -11.87 25.85
N ALA A 240 -17.07 -11.35 24.67
CA ALA A 240 -16.09 -11.12 23.62
C ALA A 240 -15.20 -9.95 24.02
N LYS A 241 -13.88 -10.16 23.99
CA LYS A 241 -12.87 -9.19 24.42
C LYS A 241 -12.02 -8.77 23.24
N ALA A 242 -11.73 -7.47 23.16
CA ALA A 242 -10.83 -6.94 22.15
C ALA A 242 -9.94 -5.85 22.76
N LYS A 243 -8.67 -5.79 22.31
CA LYS A 243 -7.76 -4.70 22.66
C LYS A 243 -7.63 -3.76 21.48
N VAL A 244 -8.01 -2.51 21.71
CA VAL A 244 -7.99 -1.48 20.67
C VAL A 244 -7.14 -0.31 21.12
N GLN A 245 -6.33 0.21 20.20
CA GLN A 245 -5.58 1.44 20.41
C GLN A 245 -6.43 2.61 19.93
N VAL A 246 -6.90 3.41 20.87
CA VAL A 246 -7.60 4.66 20.61
C VAL A 246 -6.65 5.84 20.83
N VAL A 247 -6.74 6.80 19.93
CA VAL A 247 -5.92 8.01 19.96
C VAL A 247 -6.74 9.10 20.64
N VAL A 248 -6.47 9.37 21.91
CA VAL A 248 -7.20 10.39 22.67
C VAL A 248 -6.39 11.69 22.73
N PRO A 249 -7.00 12.85 22.44
CA PRO A 249 -6.32 14.14 22.58
C PRO A 249 -6.05 14.43 24.05
N ARG A 250 -4.77 14.70 24.41
CA ARG A 250 -4.39 15.08 25.78
C ARG A 250 -4.94 16.47 26.10
N THR A 251 -5.95 16.57 26.97
CA THR A 251 -6.31 17.83 27.62
C THR A 251 -5.28 18.13 28.71
N ARG A 252 -4.39 19.11 28.49
CA ARG A 252 -3.47 19.57 29.54
C ARG A 252 -4.27 20.33 30.60
N SER A 253 -4.52 19.69 31.74
CA SER A 253 -4.88 20.39 32.98
C SER A 253 -3.60 20.87 33.67
N ALA A 254 -3.29 22.16 33.56
CA ALA A 254 -2.63 22.98 34.59
C ALA A 254 -2.32 24.39 34.06
N PRO A 255 -2.79 25.48 34.69
CA PRO A 255 -2.29 26.82 34.42
C PRO A 255 -0.96 27.00 35.17
N ARG A 256 0.18 26.86 34.48
CA ARG A 256 1.45 27.34 35.01
C ARG A 256 1.65 28.79 34.58
N SER A 257 1.60 29.67 35.57
CA SER A 257 2.07 31.06 35.52
C SER A 257 3.36 31.19 34.71
N ARG A 258 3.29 31.84 33.54
CA ARG A 258 4.49 32.26 32.82
C ARG A 258 5.14 33.39 33.61
N ALA A 259 6.40 33.20 33.97
CA ALA A 259 7.27 34.31 34.33
C ALA A 259 7.38 35.23 33.10
N ARG A 260 7.11 36.53 33.28
CA ARG A 260 7.38 37.56 32.27
C ARG A 260 8.86 37.50 31.93
N SER A 261 9.20 37.33 30.66
CA SER A 261 10.58 37.48 30.21
C SER A 261 10.95 38.97 30.25
N PRO A 262 12.23 39.34 30.48
CA PRO A 262 12.65 40.73 30.65
C PRO A 262 12.86 41.48 29.32
N PHE A 263 12.35 40.95 28.20
CA PHE A 263 12.49 41.56 26.86
C PHE A 263 11.18 42.16 26.33
N ASP A 264 10.11 42.16 27.13
CA ASP A 264 8.80 42.68 26.76
C ASP A 264 8.68 44.16 27.14
N LEU A 265 9.36 45.02 26.37
CA LEU A 265 9.46 46.47 26.61
C LEU A 265 8.71 47.32 25.57
N PHE A 266 8.00 46.70 24.62
CA PHE A 266 7.41 47.39 23.48
C PHE A 266 5.95 47.02 23.15
N ASP A 267 5.24 46.25 23.98
CA ASP A 267 3.78 46.01 23.84
C ASP A 267 3.34 45.67 22.40
N LEU A 268 4.22 45.00 21.64
CA LEU A 268 3.89 44.46 20.33
C LEU A 268 3.41 43.03 20.56
N ASP A 269 2.12 42.78 20.32
CA ASP A 269 1.56 41.44 20.21
C ASP A 269 2.43 40.59 19.27
N ASP A 270 3.21 39.67 19.84
CA ASP A 270 4.11 38.80 19.08
C ASP A 270 3.28 37.72 18.35
N PRO A 271 3.16 37.76 17.01
CA PRO A 271 2.35 36.81 16.24
C PRO A 271 2.91 35.37 16.27
N PHE A 272 4.09 35.16 16.87
CA PHE A 272 4.70 33.85 17.07
C PHE A 272 4.42 33.23 18.45
N SER A 273 3.67 33.91 19.31
CA SER A 273 3.28 33.43 20.65
C SER A 273 1.99 32.61 20.66
N ASP A 274 1.33 32.48 19.51
CA ASP A 274 0.11 31.72 19.35
C ASP A 274 0.39 30.21 19.56
N PRO A 275 -0.40 29.47 20.37
CA PRO A 275 -0.21 28.04 20.63
C PRO A 275 -0.16 27.16 19.38
N PHE A 276 -0.55 27.71 18.22
CA PHE A 276 -0.52 27.10 16.91
C PHE A 276 0.91 26.93 16.34
N PHE A 277 1.84 27.86 16.60
CA PHE A 277 3.19 27.86 15.99
C PHE A 277 4.29 27.24 16.87
N ALA A 278 4.06 27.10 18.18
CA ALA A 278 5.11 26.68 19.11
C ALA A 278 5.44 25.17 19.11
N ASN A 279 4.70 24.31 18.40
CA ASN A 279 4.97 22.86 18.35
C ASN A 279 4.43 22.17 17.07
N PRO A 280 5.26 21.98 16.02
CA PRO A 280 4.91 21.11 14.88
C PRO A 280 4.75 19.62 15.26
N PHE A 281 5.03 19.25 16.52
CA PHE A 281 4.93 17.89 17.07
C PHE A 281 3.79 17.71 18.10
N SER A 282 2.83 18.64 18.19
CA SER A 282 1.66 18.48 19.08
C SER A 282 0.67 17.37 18.64
N GLN A 283 0.97 16.67 17.54
CA GLN A 283 0.36 15.38 17.16
C GLN A 283 0.69 14.21 18.10
N LEU A 284 1.36 14.40 19.25
CA LEU A 284 1.42 13.36 20.28
C LEU A 284 0.07 13.25 21.02
N ALA A 285 -0.94 12.81 20.27
CA ALA A 285 -2.09 12.17 20.85
C ALA A 285 -1.62 10.86 21.49
N GLU A 286 -2.05 10.65 22.73
CA GLU A 286 -1.61 9.50 23.51
C GLU A 286 -2.36 8.26 23.01
N ARG A 287 -1.61 7.26 22.51
CA ARG A 287 -2.18 5.96 22.16
C ARG A 287 -2.53 5.23 23.44
N ARG A 288 -3.81 5.22 23.79
CA ARG A 288 -4.29 4.47 24.95
C ARG A 288 -4.85 3.14 24.46
N GLN A 289 -4.35 2.05 25.03
CA GLN A 289 -4.98 0.75 24.86
C GLN A 289 -6.25 0.72 25.72
N VAL A 290 -7.38 0.42 25.10
CA VAL A 290 -8.66 0.22 25.75
C VAL A 290 -9.09 -1.22 25.49
N GLU A 291 -9.42 -1.94 26.55
CA GLU A 291 -10.03 -3.27 26.47
C GLU A 291 -11.54 -3.10 26.37
N ILE A 292 -12.13 -3.58 25.29
CA ILE A 292 -13.58 -3.54 25.04
C ILE A 292 -14.14 -4.92 25.35
N LYS A 293 -15.28 -4.95 26.04
CA LYS A 293 -15.98 -6.18 26.43
C LYS A 293 -17.44 -6.07 26.02
N SER A 294 -17.96 -7.12 25.39
CA SER A 294 -19.39 -7.28 25.16
C SER A 294 -20.07 -7.92 26.37
N GLU A 295 -21.40 -7.88 26.39
CA GLU A 295 -22.19 -8.64 27.36
C GLU A 295 -22.18 -10.13 27.01
N PRO A 296 -22.06 -11.04 28.02
CA PRO A 296 -22.16 -12.47 27.77
C PRO A 296 -23.61 -12.86 27.44
N VAL A 297 -23.77 -13.86 26.57
CA VAL A 297 -25.08 -14.39 26.16
C VAL A 297 -25.25 -15.81 26.67
N ALA A 298 -26.34 -16.07 27.39
CA ALA A 298 -26.69 -17.41 27.87
C ALA A 298 -27.19 -18.30 26.71
N LEU A 299 -26.61 -19.50 26.58
CA LEU A 299 -27.00 -20.55 25.64
C LEU A 299 -27.31 -21.85 26.41
N GLU A 300 -28.49 -22.40 26.19
CA GLU A 300 -28.88 -23.71 26.70
C GLU A 300 -28.57 -24.81 25.67
N VAL A 301 -27.76 -25.78 26.06
CA VAL A 301 -27.34 -26.90 25.20
C VAL A 301 -28.03 -28.18 25.64
N LYS A 302 -28.93 -28.69 24.80
CA LYS A 302 -29.65 -29.95 25.00
C LYS A 302 -28.82 -31.15 24.53
N PRO A 303 -28.91 -32.32 25.19
CA PRO A 303 -28.36 -33.56 24.64
C PRO A 303 -29.13 -33.98 23.38
N LEU A 304 -28.48 -34.75 22.51
CA LEU A 304 -29.16 -35.37 21.37
C LEU A 304 -30.15 -36.46 21.86
N PRO A 305 -31.24 -36.72 21.13
CA PRO A 305 -32.19 -37.78 21.50
C PRO A 305 -31.52 -39.16 21.56
N PRO A 306 -31.99 -40.06 22.45
CA PRO A 306 -31.46 -41.43 22.54
C PRO A 306 -31.76 -42.24 21.27
N ASN A 307 -31.01 -43.32 21.05
CA ASN A 307 -31.14 -44.25 19.91
C ASN A 307 -30.86 -43.63 18.53
N PRO A 308 -29.64 -43.14 18.26
CA PRO A 308 -29.27 -42.66 16.92
C PRO A 308 -29.33 -43.80 15.89
N PRO A 309 -29.75 -43.53 14.64
CA PRO A 309 -29.71 -44.52 13.56
C PRO A 309 -28.28 -45.03 13.29
N PRO A 310 -28.10 -46.28 12.81
CA PRO A 310 -26.77 -46.85 12.55
C PRO A 310 -25.92 -46.05 11.54
N SER A 311 -26.56 -45.35 10.60
CA SER A 311 -25.89 -44.50 9.60
C SER A 311 -25.65 -43.06 10.09
N PHE A 312 -25.88 -42.77 11.37
CA PHE A 312 -25.61 -41.46 11.97
C PHE A 312 -24.14 -41.34 12.37
N SER A 313 -23.44 -40.38 11.77
CA SER A 313 -22.01 -40.13 12.02
C SER A 313 -21.73 -38.91 12.91
N GLY A 314 -22.78 -38.24 13.40
CA GLY A 314 -22.66 -36.97 14.14
C GLY A 314 -23.00 -35.72 13.31
N ALA A 315 -23.54 -35.90 12.10
CA ALA A 315 -24.01 -34.81 11.26
C ALA A 315 -25.27 -34.15 11.85
N ILE A 316 -25.22 -32.85 12.11
CA ILE A 316 -26.28 -32.04 12.72
C ILE A 316 -26.50 -30.80 11.85
N GLY A 317 -27.75 -30.57 11.45
CA GLY A 317 -28.12 -29.44 10.60
C GLY A 317 -29.24 -29.82 9.63
N ASN A 318 -29.27 -29.15 8.48
CA ASN A 318 -30.18 -29.45 7.39
C ASN A 318 -29.36 -29.82 6.15
N PHE A 319 -29.58 -31.02 5.64
CA PHE A 319 -28.83 -31.57 4.53
C PHE A 319 -29.75 -32.18 3.46
N THR A 320 -29.27 -32.11 2.23
CA THR A 320 -29.80 -32.82 1.06
C THR A 320 -28.72 -33.73 0.49
N MET A 321 -29.12 -34.89 -0.03
CA MET A 321 -28.20 -35.87 -0.62
C MET A 321 -28.58 -36.15 -2.07
N ALA A 322 -27.59 -36.11 -2.94
CA ALA A 322 -27.67 -36.55 -4.33
C ALA A 322 -26.59 -37.61 -4.60
N THR A 323 -26.93 -38.65 -5.35
CA THR A 323 -26.03 -39.76 -5.65
C THR A 323 -26.00 -39.99 -7.16
N ASP A 324 -24.80 -40.15 -7.72
CA ASP A 324 -24.58 -40.56 -9.11
C ASP A 324 -23.54 -41.70 -9.12
N ALA A 325 -23.56 -42.52 -10.17
CA ALA A 325 -22.60 -43.61 -10.32
C ALA A 325 -22.18 -43.78 -11.78
N LYS A 326 -20.87 -43.92 -11.98
CA LYS A 326 -20.25 -44.07 -13.29
C LYS A 326 -19.09 -45.07 -13.25
N PRO A 327 -18.95 -45.94 -14.26
CA PRO A 327 -19.89 -46.21 -15.37
C PRO A 327 -21.09 -47.09 -14.93
N LYS A 328 -22.21 -47.07 -15.68
CA LYS A 328 -23.44 -47.85 -15.38
C LYS A 328 -23.43 -49.29 -15.92
N SER A 329 -22.48 -49.63 -16.79
CA SER A 329 -22.32 -50.98 -17.36
C SER A 329 -20.88 -51.40 -17.17
N VAL A 330 -20.66 -52.53 -16.51
CA VAL A 330 -19.33 -53.03 -16.12
C VAL A 330 -19.27 -54.56 -16.16
N GLN A 331 -18.08 -55.15 -16.12
CA GLN A 331 -17.90 -56.58 -15.90
C GLN A 331 -17.73 -56.89 -14.40
N VAL A 332 -17.85 -58.15 -14.00
CA VAL A 332 -17.50 -58.59 -12.63
C VAL A 332 -16.03 -58.26 -12.34
N GLY A 333 -15.78 -57.60 -11.20
CA GLY A 333 -14.46 -57.12 -10.75
C GLY A 333 -14.13 -55.67 -11.14
N ASP A 334 -14.83 -55.09 -12.13
CA ASP A 334 -14.55 -53.73 -12.58
C ASP A 334 -14.99 -52.68 -11.55
N PRO A 335 -14.23 -51.57 -11.38
CA PRO A 335 -14.56 -50.52 -10.43
C PRO A 335 -15.70 -49.62 -10.94
N ILE A 336 -16.69 -49.37 -10.08
CA ILE A 336 -17.73 -48.36 -10.24
C ILE A 336 -17.45 -47.22 -9.27
N THR A 337 -17.34 -45.99 -9.77
CA THR A 337 -17.21 -44.80 -8.93
C THR A 337 -18.60 -44.27 -8.60
N VAL A 338 -18.96 -44.32 -7.33
CA VAL A 338 -20.17 -43.74 -6.76
C VAL A 338 -19.83 -42.38 -6.17
N THR A 339 -20.41 -41.33 -6.75
CA THR A 339 -20.26 -39.95 -6.29
C THR A 339 -21.49 -39.57 -5.48
N THR A 340 -21.32 -39.33 -4.19
CA THR A 340 -22.39 -38.82 -3.32
C THR A 340 -22.11 -37.39 -2.91
N THR A 341 -23.02 -36.49 -3.23
CA THR A 341 -22.95 -35.07 -2.91
C THR A 341 -23.94 -34.76 -1.80
N ILE A 342 -23.42 -34.27 -0.68
CA ILE A 342 -24.21 -33.81 0.47
C ILE A 342 -24.07 -32.29 0.54
N SER A 343 -25.16 -31.57 0.35
CA SER A 343 -25.23 -30.11 0.41
C SER A 343 -26.15 -29.67 1.54
N GLY A 344 -25.91 -28.50 2.11
CA GLY A 344 -26.77 -27.99 3.19
C GLY A 344 -26.07 -27.03 4.13
N ARG A 345 -26.63 -26.90 5.34
CA ARG A 345 -26.12 -26.06 6.43
C ARG A 345 -26.01 -26.88 7.71
N GLY A 346 -24.82 -26.97 8.28
CA GLY A 346 -24.55 -27.75 9.50
C GLY A 346 -23.07 -27.99 9.75
N ASN A 347 -22.76 -29.02 10.54
CA ASN A 347 -21.40 -29.36 10.95
C ASN A 347 -20.67 -30.29 9.95
N PHE A 348 -20.20 -29.74 8.83
CA PHE A 348 -19.53 -30.51 7.77
C PHE A 348 -18.27 -31.30 8.21
N ASP A 349 -17.65 -30.92 9.32
CA ASP A 349 -16.54 -31.67 9.94
C ASP A 349 -16.95 -33.06 10.44
N ARG A 350 -18.24 -33.24 10.78
CA ARG A 350 -18.81 -34.51 11.27
C ARG A 350 -19.66 -35.23 10.23
N VAL A 351 -19.77 -34.68 9.03
CA VAL A 351 -20.42 -35.33 7.90
C VAL A 351 -19.44 -36.35 7.31
N ASN A 352 -19.68 -37.64 7.56
CA ASN A 352 -18.90 -38.72 6.97
C ASN A 352 -19.58 -39.29 5.72
N ALA A 353 -18.86 -40.14 4.99
CA ALA A 353 -19.40 -40.83 3.83
C ALA A 353 -20.65 -41.67 4.22
N PRO A 354 -21.71 -41.70 3.40
CA PRO A 354 -22.88 -42.53 3.65
C PRO A 354 -22.55 -44.01 3.86
N LEU A 355 -23.32 -44.67 4.72
CA LEU A 355 -23.18 -46.10 4.96
C LEU A 355 -23.90 -46.89 3.87
N ILE A 356 -23.34 -48.01 3.44
CA ILE A 356 -23.97 -48.90 2.47
C ILE A 356 -24.77 -49.94 3.27
N GLU A 357 -26.07 -50.07 3.00
CA GLU A 357 -26.95 -50.97 3.76
C GLU A 357 -26.72 -52.47 3.44
N ASP A 358 -26.34 -52.80 2.20
CA ASP A 358 -26.02 -54.17 1.76
C ASP A 358 -24.64 -54.25 1.09
N GLU A 359 -23.66 -54.79 1.82
CA GLU A 359 -22.30 -54.99 1.32
C GLU A 359 -22.09 -56.36 0.63
N ARG A 360 -23.13 -57.22 0.55
CA ARG A 360 -22.98 -58.59 0.01
C ARG A 360 -22.70 -58.58 -1.49
N GLY A 361 -21.57 -59.16 -1.87
CA GLY A 361 -21.14 -59.24 -3.26
C GLY A 361 -20.47 -57.97 -3.77
N TRP A 362 -20.06 -57.05 -2.87
CA TRP A 362 -19.37 -55.81 -3.18
C TRP A 362 -18.02 -55.74 -2.48
N HIS A 363 -16.97 -55.37 -3.21
CA HIS A 363 -15.72 -54.93 -2.62
C HIS A 363 -15.68 -53.39 -2.57
N LYS A 364 -15.52 -52.84 -1.38
CA LYS A 364 -15.55 -51.40 -1.10
C LYS A 364 -14.15 -50.87 -0.83
N TYR A 365 -13.80 -49.77 -1.50
CA TYR A 365 -12.58 -49.02 -1.21
C TYR A 365 -12.88 -47.83 -0.28
N PRO A 366 -11.88 -47.36 0.49
CA PRO A 366 -12.03 -46.17 1.32
C PRO A 366 -12.47 -44.97 0.48
N PRO A 367 -13.52 -44.23 0.89
CA PRO A 367 -14.00 -43.08 0.14
C PRO A 367 -13.02 -41.91 0.25
N SER A 368 -12.88 -41.15 -0.82
CA SER A 368 -12.27 -39.82 -0.76
C SER A 368 -13.35 -38.75 -0.57
N SER A 369 -13.00 -37.62 0.04
CA SER A 369 -13.95 -36.52 0.26
C SER A 369 -13.35 -35.17 -0.09
N LYS A 370 -14.16 -34.30 -0.69
CA LYS A 370 -13.83 -32.90 -0.98
C LYS A 370 -14.95 -32.02 -0.43
N PHE A 371 -14.57 -31.00 0.33
CA PHE A 371 -15.52 -30.01 0.87
C PHE A 371 -15.36 -28.69 0.13
N LYS A 372 -16.47 -28.15 -0.35
CA LYS A 372 -16.59 -26.81 -0.91
C LYS A 372 -17.45 -25.98 0.02
N GLN A 373 -16.85 -24.95 0.59
CA GLN A 373 -17.51 -24.00 1.49
C GLN A 373 -18.21 -22.90 0.68
N ASP A 374 -19.46 -22.56 1.05
CA ASP A 374 -20.30 -21.56 0.37
C ASP A 374 -20.50 -20.27 1.19
N ASP A 375 -20.14 -20.26 2.48
CA ASP A 375 -20.17 -19.09 3.37
C ASP A 375 -18.79 -18.71 3.92
N GLU A 376 -18.66 -17.56 4.59
CA GLU A 376 -17.37 -17.10 5.14
C GLU A 376 -16.83 -18.00 6.26
N VAL A 377 -17.72 -18.66 7.02
CA VAL A 377 -17.37 -19.40 8.24
C VAL A 377 -17.42 -20.93 8.09
N GLY A 378 -18.04 -21.49 7.05
CA GLY A 378 -18.00 -22.92 6.76
C GLY A 378 -19.18 -23.69 7.32
N ILE A 379 -20.27 -22.99 7.64
CA ILE A 379 -21.50 -23.57 8.16
C ILE A 379 -22.35 -24.08 6.99
N SER A 380 -22.25 -23.47 5.81
CA SER A 380 -22.91 -23.94 4.59
C SER A 380 -21.93 -24.35 3.52
N GLY A 381 -22.25 -25.42 2.81
CA GLY A 381 -21.39 -25.92 1.77
C GLY A 381 -21.89 -27.19 1.12
N THR A 382 -21.01 -27.77 0.33
CA THR A 382 -21.21 -29.01 -0.40
C THR A 382 -20.03 -29.94 -0.17
N LYS A 383 -20.29 -31.13 0.39
CA LYS A 383 -19.31 -32.18 0.59
C LYS A 383 -19.56 -33.31 -0.40
N THR A 384 -18.58 -33.56 -1.25
CA THR A 384 -18.64 -34.63 -2.25
C THR A 384 -17.77 -35.79 -1.81
N PHE A 385 -18.34 -36.98 -1.81
CA PHE A 385 -17.68 -38.25 -1.52
C PHE A 385 -17.58 -39.07 -2.80
N GLU A 386 -16.38 -39.54 -3.10
CA GLU A 386 -16.15 -40.48 -4.20
C GLU A 386 -15.78 -41.84 -3.60
N THR A 387 -16.65 -42.83 -3.80
CA THR A 387 -16.47 -44.19 -3.29
C THR A 387 -16.35 -45.15 -4.46
N VAL A 388 -15.31 -45.98 -4.47
CA VAL A 388 -15.17 -47.02 -5.50
C VAL A 388 -15.75 -48.33 -4.96
N LEU A 389 -16.65 -48.93 -5.74
CA LEU A 389 -17.30 -50.21 -5.47
C LEU A 389 -17.05 -51.17 -6.64
N SER A 390 -16.59 -52.38 -6.36
CA SER A 390 -16.39 -53.44 -7.36
C SER A 390 -17.35 -54.59 -7.11
N PRO A 391 -18.14 -55.05 -8.10
CA PRO A 391 -19.06 -56.18 -7.94
C PRO A 391 -18.30 -57.50 -8.05
N ASN A 392 -18.54 -58.43 -7.12
CA ASN A 392 -17.95 -59.77 -7.13
C ASN A 392 -18.82 -60.80 -7.87
N GLU A 393 -20.06 -60.43 -8.19
CA GLU A 393 -21.05 -61.28 -8.86
C GLU A 393 -21.97 -60.42 -9.74
N LYS A 394 -22.82 -61.08 -10.54
CA LYS A 394 -23.82 -60.36 -11.34
C LYS A 394 -24.81 -59.64 -10.43
N LYS A 395 -24.87 -58.32 -10.54
CA LYS A 395 -25.84 -57.45 -9.86
C LYS A 395 -26.54 -56.55 -10.89
N GLN A 396 -27.79 -56.20 -10.60
CA GLN A 396 -28.61 -55.33 -11.46
C GLN A 396 -28.81 -53.92 -10.89
N SER A 397 -28.39 -53.70 -9.65
CA SER A 397 -28.51 -52.40 -8.97
C SER A 397 -27.37 -52.19 -7.99
N LEU A 398 -26.99 -50.93 -7.81
CA LEU A 398 -26.10 -50.52 -6.73
C LEU A 398 -26.80 -50.66 -5.37
N PRO A 399 -26.05 -50.92 -4.30
CA PRO A 399 -26.62 -51.02 -2.97
C PRO A 399 -27.06 -49.63 -2.48
N THR A 400 -28.14 -49.59 -1.70
CA THR A 400 -28.68 -48.35 -1.14
C THR A 400 -27.69 -47.73 -0.18
N LEU A 401 -27.38 -46.44 -0.39
CA LEU A 401 -26.60 -45.64 0.54
C LEU A 401 -27.55 -44.94 1.51
N ALA A 402 -27.28 -45.07 2.80
CA ALA A 402 -28.01 -44.43 3.87
C ALA A 402 -27.12 -43.37 4.55
N PHE A 403 -27.65 -42.15 4.65
CA PHE A 403 -27.03 -41.06 5.39
C PHE A 403 -28.04 -40.53 6.41
N SER A 404 -27.68 -40.58 7.69
CA SER A 404 -28.52 -40.04 8.77
C SER A 404 -27.90 -38.78 9.38
N TYR A 405 -28.73 -37.78 9.62
CA TYR A 405 -28.38 -36.55 10.32
C TYR A 405 -29.44 -36.20 11.36
N PHE A 406 -29.09 -35.35 12.31
CA PHE A 406 -30.04 -34.79 13.26
C PHE A 406 -30.50 -33.40 12.77
N ASP A 407 -31.80 -33.22 12.60
CA ASP A 407 -32.40 -31.94 12.22
C ASP A 407 -32.76 -31.18 13.51
N PRO A 408 -32.03 -30.11 13.88
CA PRO A 408 -32.28 -29.37 15.12
C PRO A 408 -33.59 -28.57 15.07
N VAL A 409 -34.17 -28.33 13.89
CA VAL A 409 -35.45 -27.62 13.75
C VAL A 409 -36.61 -28.58 13.98
N LYS A 410 -36.50 -29.82 13.49
CA LYS A 410 -37.51 -30.87 13.70
C LYS A 410 -37.28 -31.69 14.98
N GLU A 411 -36.18 -31.44 15.67
CA GLU A 411 -35.73 -32.15 16.87
C GLU A 411 -35.67 -33.69 16.71
N GLN A 412 -35.41 -34.19 15.50
CA GLN A 412 -35.44 -35.63 15.18
C GLN A 412 -34.32 -36.05 14.23
N TYR A 413 -33.97 -37.34 14.27
CA TYR A 413 -33.07 -37.95 13.29
C TYR A 413 -33.80 -38.14 11.96
N VAL A 414 -33.14 -37.74 10.87
CA VAL A 414 -33.63 -37.92 9.50
C VAL A 414 -32.65 -38.82 8.76
N THR A 415 -33.13 -39.93 8.22
CA THR A 415 -32.35 -40.86 7.39
C THR A 415 -32.73 -40.66 5.93
N MET A 416 -31.77 -40.22 5.12
CA MET A 416 -31.90 -40.16 3.66
C MET A 416 -31.32 -41.42 3.04
N ARG A 417 -32.05 -41.99 2.07
CA ARG A 417 -31.63 -43.14 1.29
C ARG A 417 -31.45 -42.73 -0.17
N SER A 418 -30.39 -43.22 -0.81
CA SER A 418 -30.19 -43.03 -2.24
C SER A 418 -31.23 -43.82 -3.03
N GLU A 419 -31.62 -43.30 -4.19
CA GLU A 419 -32.45 -44.08 -5.13
C GLU A 419 -31.65 -45.29 -5.66
N PRO A 420 -32.29 -46.44 -5.91
CA PRO A 420 -31.62 -47.58 -6.53
C PRO A 420 -31.12 -47.23 -7.94
N ILE A 421 -29.80 -47.15 -8.11
CA ILE A 421 -29.20 -46.89 -9.42
C ILE A 421 -29.05 -48.23 -10.14
N ALA A 422 -29.81 -48.41 -11.23
CA ALA A 422 -29.71 -49.59 -12.08
C ALA A 422 -28.33 -49.65 -12.76
N ILE A 423 -27.69 -50.81 -12.69
CA ILE A 423 -26.40 -51.09 -13.31
C ILE A 423 -26.44 -52.44 -14.01
N THR A 424 -25.69 -52.57 -15.09
CA THR A 424 -25.56 -53.84 -15.81
C THR A 424 -24.19 -54.43 -15.55
N VAL A 425 -24.11 -55.42 -14.67
CA VAL A 425 -22.88 -56.20 -14.45
C VAL A 425 -22.91 -57.43 -15.34
N GLN A 426 -22.04 -57.46 -16.35
CA GLN A 426 -21.88 -58.58 -17.27
C GLN A 426 -20.81 -59.57 -16.76
N GLY A 427 -20.98 -60.86 -17.06
CA GLY A 427 -19.98 -61.91 -16.74
C GLY A 427 -20.21 -62.72 -15.46
N GLY A 428 -19.75 -63.97 -15.46
CA GLY A 428 -19.66 -64.89 -14.30
C GLY A 428 -19.81 -66.37 -14.71
N PRO A 429 -19.24 -67.37 -13.98
CA PRO A 429 -17.97 -67.45 -13.25
C PRO A 429 -16.87 -68.12 -14.10
N ALA A 430 -15.59 -67.83 -13.85
CA ALA A 430 -14.51 -68.77 -14.21
C ALA A 430 -14.26 -69.67 -12.99
N ALA A 431 -14.52 -70.97 -13.17
CA ALA A 431 -14.37 -71.98 -12.14
C ALA A 431 -12.93 -72.07 -11.61
N ALA A 432 -12.83 -72.36 -10.30
CA ALA A 432 -11.62 -72.83 -9.65
C ALA A 432 -11.11 -74.13 -10.30
N ASN A 433 -9.81 -74.19 -10.58
CA ASN A 433 -8.94 -75.35 -10.38
C ASN A 433 -7.50 -75.00 -10.77
N VAL A 434 -6.66 -74.70 -9.79
CA VAL A 434 -5.30 -75.28 -9.78
C VAL A 434 -5.05 -75.74 -8.35
N ALA A 435 -5.26 -77.03 -8.14
CA ALA A 435 -4.67 -77.76 -7.04
C ALA A 435 -3.15 -77.71 -7.19
N ILE A 436 -2.44 -77.35 -6.12
CA ILE A 436 -1.05 -77.74 -5.96
C ILE A 436 -0.95 -78.38 -4.58
N THR A 437 -0.97 -79.70 -4.60
CA THR A 437 -0.69 -80.59 -3.48
C THR A 437 0.77 -80.44 -3.05
N HIS A 438 0.97 -80.42 -1.74
CA HIS A 438 2.27 -80.42 -1.08
C HIS A 438 3.02 -81.75 -1.30
N THR A 439 4.31 -81.68 -1.62
CA THR A 439 5.31 -82.68 -1.20
C THR A 439 6.60 -81.95 -0.85
N GLY A 440 7.00 -82.05 0.42
CA GLY A 440 8.14 -81.34 0.98
C GLY A 440 9.51 -81.96 0.66
N SER A 441 10.55 -81.16 0.88
CA SER A 441 11.83 -81.57 1.47
C SER A 441 12.68 -80.32 1.75
N SER A 442 13.03 -80.12 3.02
CA SER A 442 14.23 -79.39 3.48
C SER A 442 15.39 -80.41 3.56
N PRO A 443 16.69 -80.09 3.83
CA PRO A 443 17.38 -78.79 4.11
C PRO A 443 18.80 -78.75 3.39
N PRO A 444 19.88 -78.00 3.77
CA PRO A 444 20.08 -76.98 4.83
C PRO A 444 20.86 -75.68 4.46
N ALA A 445 20.79 -74.74 5.41
CA ALA A 445 21.61 -73.55 5.78
C ALA A 445 22.82 -73.08 4.93
N THR A 446 22.98 -71.75 4.79
CA THR A 446 24.15 -70.93 5.23
C THR A 446 23.84 -69.42 5.12
N ALA A 447 24.52 -68.63 5.95
CA ALA A 447 24.35 -67.22 6.32
C ALA A 447 24.62 -66.14 5.23
N VAL A 448 24.18 -64.91 5.56
CA VAL A 448 24.40 -63.53 5.02
C VAL A 448 25.80 -63.22 4.43
N PRO A 449 26.07 -62.14 3.63
CA PRO A 449 25.42 -60.79 3.65
C PRO A 449 25.34 -59.94 2.34
N ALA A 450 24.70 -58.76 2.48
CA ALA A 450 24.98 -57.44 1.88
C ALA A 450 24.61 -57.05 0.43
N ASN A 451 23.89 -55.92 0.36
CA ASN A 451 23.95 -54.81 -0.61
C ASN A 451 23.76 -55.08 -2.12
N SER A 452 22.63 -54.61 -2.66
CA SER A 452 22.63 -53.67 -3.79
C SER A 452 21.29 -52.97 -3.95
N SER A 453 21.38 -51.64 -3.94
CA SER A 453 20.37 -50.62 -4.18
C SER A 453 19.85 -50.58 -5.62
N ALA A 454 18.54 -50.52 -5.82
CA ALA A 454 17.90 -49.75 -6.90
C ALA A 454 16.41 -49.48 -6.59
N PRO A 455 15.97 -48.21 -6.54
CA PRO A 455 14.58 -47.86 -6.26
C PRO A 455 13.67 -48.11 -7.46
N ILE A 456 12.48 -48.64 -7.18
CA ILE A 456 11.39 -48.84 -8.15
C ILE A 456 10.78 -47.49 -8.46
N THR A 457 11.12 -46.92 -9.62
CA THR A 457 10.50 -45.72 -10.16
C THR A 457 9.11 -46.05 -10.69
N THR A 458 8.08 -45.90 -9.86
CA THR A 458 6.69 -45.86 -10.32
C THR A 458 6.46 -44.55 -11.08
N LYS A 459 6.26 -44.67 -12.40
CA LYS A 459 5.80 -43.59 -13.28
C LYS A 459 4.56 -42.90 -12.67
N PRO A 460 4.57 -41.58 -12.45
CA PRO A 460 3.34 -40.82 -12.29
C PRO A 460 2.61 -40.80 -13.64
N GLN A 461 1.36 -41.24 -13.66
CA GLN A 461 0.50 -41.07 -14.83
C GLN A 461 0.20 -39.58 -15.02
N ASP A 462 0.55 -39.16 -16.23
CA ASP A 462 0.51 -37.82 -16.79
C ASP A 462 -0.95 -37.39 -17.02
N ILE A 463 -1.43 -36.42 -16.25
CA ILE A 463 -2.69 -35.70 -16.54
C ILE A 463 -2.33 -34.23 -16.71
N LEU A 464 -1.71 -33.91 -17.85
CA LEU A 464 -1.53 -32.53 -18.28
C LEU A 464 -1.83 -32.44 -19.77
N TYR A 465 -2.79 -31.58 -20.10
CA TYR A 465 -3.21 -31.26 -21.45
C TYR A 465 -1.98 -30.91 -22.31
N GLN A 466 -1.75 -31.69 -23.36
CA GLN A 466 -0.74 -31.39 -24.37
C GLN A 466 -1.10 -30.07 -25.07
N LEU A 467 -0.35 -29.00 -24.77
CA LEU A 467 -0.16 -27.92 -25.73
C LEU A 467 0.63 -28.53 -26.91
N THR A 468 -0.02 -28.71 -28.05
CA THR A 468 0.56 -29.31 -29.27
C THR A 468 1.54 -28.38 -30.00
N GLU A 469 1.75 -27.16 -29.52
CA GLU A 469 2.70 -26.23 -30.12
C GLU A 469 3.81 -25.89 -29.11
N ARG A 470 5.03 -26.38 -29.38
CA ARG A 470 6.23 -25.92 -28.67
C ARG A 470 6.52 -24.48 -29.10
N PRO A 471 6.51 -23.48 -28.20
CA PRO A 471 7.12 -22.20 -28.51
C PRO A 471 8.62 -22.42 -28.74
N HIS A 472 9.17 -21.79 -29.78
CA HIS A 472 10.58 -21.92 -30.18
C HIS A 472 11.58 -21.40 -29.13
N ALA A 473 11.10 -20.76 -28.06
CA ALA A 473 11.90 -20.29 -26.95
C ALA A 473 11.40 -20.93 -25.64
N VAL A 474 12.30 -21.62 -24.95
CA VAL A 474 12.05 -22.11 -23.59
C VAL A 474 12.01 -20.88 -22.67
N GLU A 475 10.83 -20.45 -22.26
CA GLU A 475 10.70 -19.41 -21.25
C GLU A 475 11.14 -20.00 -19.90
N SER A 476 12.33 -19.60 -19.43
CA SER A 476 12.83 -19.99 -18.13
C SER A 476 12.03 -19.29 -17.03
N PHE A 477 11.46 -20.05 -16.09
CA PHE A 477 10.87 -19.54 -14.84
C PHE A 477 11.90 -18.99 -13.84
N GLU A 478 13.14 -18.73 -14.27
CA GLU A 478 14.16 -18.14 -13.43
C GLU A 478 13.82 -16.67 -13.11
N PRO A 479 13.80 -16.27 -11.83
CA PRO A 479 13.56 -14.89 -11.43
C PRO A 479 14.53 -13.92 -12.14
N VAL A 480 14.03 -12.77 -12.58
CA VAL A 480 14.79 -11.83 -13.43
C VAL A 480 16.15 -11.42 -12.82
N TYR A 481 16.28 -11.40 -11.49
CA TYR A 481 17.53 -11.06 -10.80
C TYR A 481 18.61 -12.15 -10.83
N THR A 482 18.30 -13.39 -11.23
CA THR A 482 19.32 -14.45 -11.42
C THR A 482 19.96 -14.38 -12.80
N GLN A 483 19.31 -13.70 -13.75
CA GLN A 483 19.79 -13.57 -15.12
C GLN A 483 20.96 -12.59 -15.20
N ARG A 484 22.05 -13.01 -15.85
CA ARG A 484 23.25 -12.16 -16.03
C ARG A 484 22.96 -10.88 -16.83
N ILE A 485 22.00 -10.94 -17.75
CA ILE A 485 21.57 -9.82 -18.59
C ILE A 485 20.92 -8.72 -17.75
N PHE A 486 20.18 -9.06 -16.68
CA PHE A 486 19.58 -8.08 -15.78
C PHE A 486 20.65 -7.23 -15.08
N TRP A 487 21.69 -7.86 -14.53
CA TRP A 487 22.79 -7.14 -13.90
C TRP A 487 23.62 -6.33 -14.89
N ALA A 488 23.79 -6.82 -16.12
CA ALA A 488 24.44 -6.06 -17.19
C ALA A 488 23.63 -4.82 -17.59
N ALA A 489 22.29 -4.93 -17.67
CA ALA A 489 21.40 -3.81 -17.96
C ALA A 489 21.44 -2.74 -16.86
N GLN A 490 21.56 -3.16 -15.59
CA GLN A 490 21.59 -2.24 -14.45
C GLN A 490 22.91 -1.46 -14.30
N LEU A 491 24.00 -1.93 -14.91
CA LEU A 491 25.28 -1.24 -14.95
C LEU A 491 25.26 0.00 -15.86
N ILE A 492 24.43 0.00 -16.90
CA ILE A 492 24.33 1.11 -17.87
C ILE A 492 23.89 2.43 -17.23
N PRO A 493 22.75 2.51 -16.50
CA PRO A 493 22.33 3.75 -15.85
C PRO A 493 23.31 4.17 -14.74
N LEU A 494 23.93 3.22 -14.05
CA LEU A 494 24.94 3.50 -13.00
C LEU A 494 26.18 4.19 -13.60
N LEU A 495 26.70 3.68 -14.72
CA LEU A 495 27.82 4.29 -15.43
C LEU A 495 27.45 5.68 -15.98
N GLY A 496 26.22 5.85 -16.44
CA GLY A 496 25.70 7.16 -16.85
C GLY A 496 25.70 8.19 -15.72
N LEU A 497 25.25 7.81 -14.52
CA LEU A 497 25.26 8.67 -13.33
C LEU A 497 26.68 9.01 -12.87
N ILE A 498 27.60 8.04 -12.87
CA ILE A 498 29.00 8.26 -12.50
C ILE A 498 29.67 9.22 -13.50
N GLY A 499 29.43 9.04 -14.79
CA GLY A 499 29.91 9.94 -15.83
C GLY A 499 29.38 11.37 -15.67
N PHE A 500 28.09 11.52 -15.39
CA PHE A 500 27.46 12.81 -15.16
C PHE A 500 28.00 13.51 -13.90
N ALA A 501 28.15 12.77 -12.80
CA ALA A 501 28.75 13.28 -11.57
C ALA A 501 30.21 13.74 -11.79
N GLY A 502 31.01 12.94 -12.48
CA GLY A 502 32.39 13.29 -12.84
C GLY A 502 32.47 14.55 -13.71
N TRP A 503 31.57 14.71 -14.68
CA TRP A 503 31.47 15.91 -15.50
C TRP A 503 31.10 17.15 -14.68
N LYS A 504 30.11 17.05 -13.78
CA LYS A 504 29.70 18.14 -12.89
C LYS A 504 30.83 18.56 -11.94
N ILE A 505 31.55 17.61 -11.37
CA ILE A 505 32.72 17.86 -10.49
C ILE A 505 33.84 18.55 -11.28
N ARG A 506 34.10 18.11 -12.52
CA ARG A 506 35.11 18.74 -13.38
C ARG A 506 34.76 20.19 -13.71
N ARG A 507 33.48 20.47 -14.02
CA ARG A 507 32.98 21.82 -14.29
C ARG A 507 33.11 22.73 -13.07
N ALA A 508 32.67 22.27 -11.90
CA ALA A 508 32.81 23.00 -10.64
C ALA A 508 34.28 23.30 -10.27
N LYS A 509 35.23 22.38 -10.55
CA LYS A 509 36.66 22.63 -10.31
C LYS A 509 37.25 23.70 -11.24
N ILE A 510 36.77 23.81 -12.47
CA ILE A 510 37.23 24.83 -13.43
C ILE A 510 36.73 26.22 -13.00
N ASP A 511 35.44 26.32 -12.64
CA ASP A 511 34.84 27.58 -12.21
C ASP A 511 35.47 28.11 -10.91
N ASN A 512 35.81 27.22 -9.97
CA ASN A 512 36.48 27.59 -8.73
C ASN A 512 37.90 28.15 -8.92
N ARG A 513 38.63 27.71 -9.96
CA ARG A 513 39.97 28.25 -10.27
C ARG A 513 39.90 29.66 -10.85
N ALA A 514 38.91 29.95 -11.69
CA ALA A 514 38.68 31.28 -12.22
C ALA A 514 38.26 32.25 -11.11
N ALA A 515 37.33 31.83 -10.24
CA ALA A 515 36.88 32.63 -9.09
C ALA A 515 38.04 32.96 -8.12
N ARG A 516 38.90 31.99 -7.80
CA ARG A 516 40.08 32.21 -6.94
C ARG A 516 41.09 33.19 -7.54
N ARG A 517 41.31 33.16 -8.86
CA ARG A 517 42.20 34.10 -9.54
C ARG A 517 41.66 35.53 -9.48
N ILE A 518 40.36 35.71 -9.73
CA ILE A 518 39.72 37.04 -9.66
C ILE A 518 39.77 37.59 -8.22
N ALA A 519 39.49 36.75 -7.21
CA ALA A 519 39.57 37.15 -5.81
C ALA A 519 41.00 37.55 -5.38
N ALA A 520 42.02 36.82 -5.83
CA ALA A 520 43.42 37.15 -5.55
C ALA A 520 43.83 38.50 -6.17
N LEU A 521 43.45 38.76 -7.43
CA LEU A 521 43.71 40.04 -8.10
C LEU A 521 42.97 41.21 -7.45
N GLN A 522 41.73 41.00 -6.97
CA GLN A 522 41.00 42.02 -6.22
C GLN A 522 41.71 42.39 -4.92
N HIS A 523 42.20 41.39 -4.19
CA HIS A 523 42.94 41.62 -2.95
C HIS A 523 44.26 42.37 -3.20
N GLU A 524 44.99 42.00 -4.25
CA GLU A 524 46.23 42.68 -4.67
C GLU A 524 45.96 44.14 -5.06
N ALA A 525 44.88 44.41 -5.81
CA ALA A 525 44.51 45.77 -6.19
C ALA A 525 44.19 46.65 -4.97
N VAL A 526 43.45 46.11 -3.99
CA VAL A 526 43.11 46.84 -2.75
C VAL A 526 44.36 47.12 -1.92
N GLU A 527 45.27 46.15 -1.81
CA GLU A 527 46.53 46.32 -1.08
C GLU A 527 47.42 47.40 -1.73
N LEU A 528 47.56 47.38 -3.06
CA LEU A 528 48.32 48.38 -3.81
C LEU A 528 47.72 49.79 -3.64
N MET A 529 46.40 49.92 -3.73
CA MET A 529 45.72 51.19 -3.46
C MET A 529 45.96 51.70 -2.03
N HIS A 530 46.04 50.79 -1.05
CA HIS A 530 46.34 51.17 0.32
C HIS A 530 47.78 51.67 0.47
N LYS A 531 48.76 51.02 -0.18
CA LYS A 531 50.17 51.47 -0.16
C LYS A 531 50.37 52.80 -0.88
N LEU A 532 49.72 53.00 -2.03
CA LEU A 532 49.74 54.27 -2.76
C LEU A 532 49.13 55.45 -1.97
N ARG A 533 48.32 55.19 -0.94
CA ARG A 533 47.80 56.23 -0.03
C ARG A 533 48.74 56.57 1.14
N ARG A 534 49.77 55.76 1.42
CA ARG A 534 50.70 55.99 2.55
C ARG A 534 51.87 56.90 2.18
N ASN A 535 52.08 57.97 2.92
CA ASN A 535 53.02 59.06 2.59
C ASN A 535 54.52 58.73 2.79
N ASP A 536 54.90 57.47 2.90
CA ASP A 536 56.22 56.97 3.31
C ASP A 536 57.01 56.24 2.21
N ALA A 537 56.41 55.93 1.05
CA ALA A 537 57.09 55.24 -0.05
C ALA A 537 58.14 56.12 -0.79
N SER A 538 59.26 55.50 -1.17
CA SER A 538 60.24 56.15 -2.06
C SER A 538 59.66 56.38 -3.47
N PRO A 539 60.18 57.35 -4.26
CA PRO A 539 59.73 57.57 -5.64
C PRO A 539 59.71 56.28 -6.48
N ARG A 540 60.75 55.46 -6.35
CA ARG A 540 60.88 54.18 -7.05
C ARG A 540 59.78 53.19 -6.67
N GLU A 541 59.53 53.01 -5.38
CA GLU A 541 58.48 52.10 -4.89
C GLU A 541 57.09 52.60 -5.30
N TYR A 542 56.84 53.90 -5.19
CA TYR A 542 55.55 54.50 -5.51
C TYR A 542 55.17 54.31 -6.98
N TYR A 543 56.07 54.62 -7.92
CA TYR A 543 55.78 54.48 -9.35
C TYR A 543 55.68 53.01 -9.77
N ALA A 544 56.45 52.11 -9.16
CA ALA A 544 56.33 50.66 -9.37
C ALA A 544 55.00 50.10 -8.85
N GLU A 545 54.53 50.54 -7.68
CA GLU A 545 53.23 50.17 -7.14
C GLU A 545 52.07 50.76 -7.95
N ALA A 546 52.25 51.99 -8.47
CA ALA A 546 51.26 52.68 -9.28
C ALA A 546 51.04 51.98 -10.62
N SER A 547 52.12 51.66 -11.34
CA SER A 547 52.03 50.91 -12.61
C SER A 547 51.49 49.49 -12.38
N ARG A 548 51.89 48.83 -11.28
CA ARG A 548 51.32 47.53 -10.88
C ARG A 548 49.82 47.60 -10.61
N ALA A 549 49.34 48.65 -9.94
CA ALA A 549 47.91 48.84 -9.67
C ALA A 549 47.10 48.96 -10.97
N VAL A 550 47.61 49.70 -11.96
CA VAL A 550 46.99 49.82 -13.29
C VAL A 550 46.94 48.45 -13.99
N ARG A 551 48.04 47.70 -13.97
CA ARG A 551 48.13 46.36 -14.57
C ARG A 551 47.11 45.38 -13.98
N VAL A 552 47.00 45.32 -12.65
CA VAL A 552 46.06 44.44 -11.94
C VAL A 552 44.62 44.87 -12.19
N LYS A 553 44.30 46.17 -12.14
CA LYS A 553 42.96 46.69 -12.45
C LYS A 553 42.55 46.40 -13.89
N THR A 554 43.47 46.52 -14.85
CA THR A 554 43.22 46.19 -16.26
C THR A 554 42.90 44.71 -16.43
N ALA A 555 43.65 43.83 -15.76
CA ALA A 555 43.38 42.39 -15.78
C ALA A 555 42.00 42.04 -15.17
N LEU A 556 41.57 42.76 -14.13
CA LEU A 556 40.24 42.61 -13.53
C LEU A 556 39.11 43.11 -14.47
N ALA A 557 39.27 44.30 -15.05
CA ALA A 557 38.29 44.90 -15.96
C ALA A 557 38.08 44.07 -17.25
N SER A 558 39.09 43.28 -17.62
CA SER A 558 39.06 42.42 -18.81
C SER A 558 38.12 41.21 -18.69
N GLY A 559 37.53 40.97 -17.50
CA GLY A 559 36.25 40.25 -17.28
C GLY A 559 36.06 38.84 -17.86
N GLY A 560 37.09 38.22 -18.44
CA GLY A 560 36.97 36.94 -19.14
C GLY A 560 37.96 36.71 -20.28
N ARG A 561 38.73 37.73 -20.73
CA ARG A 561 39.74 37.56 -21.80
C ARG A 561 41.06 36.91 -21.36
N GLY A 562 41.27 36.71 -20.07
CA GLY A 562 42.45 36.02 -19.54
C GLY A 562 43.78 36.77 -19.73
N ILE A 563 43.76 38.10 -19.65
CA ILE A 563 44.98 38.93 -19.78
C ILE A 563 45.84 38.73 -18.52
N ASP A 564 47.11 38.35 -18.71
CA ASP A 564 48.09 38.28 -17.63
C ASP A 564 48.45 39.72 -17.17
N PRO A 565 48.32 40.06 -15.87
CA PRO A 565 48.67 41.39 -15.37
C PRO A 565 50.08 41.83 -15.75
N ASN A 566 51.03 40.90 -15.90
CA ASN A 566 52.42 41.24 -16.22
C ASN A 566 52.63 41.68 -17.68
N MET A 567 51.69 41.36 -18.58
CA MET A 567 51.77 41.72 -19.99
C MET A 567 50.98 42.98 -20.35
N VAL A 568 50.39 43.65 -19.37
CA VAL A 568 49.61 44.87 -19.60
C VAL A 568 50.56 46.06 -19.78
N ASP A 569 50.51 46.67 -20.97
CA ASP A 569 51.13 47.95 -21.31
C ASP A 569 50.12 49.11 -21.19
N ALA A 570 50.62 50.33 -21.40
CA ALA A 570 49.82 51.54 -21.25
C ALA A 570 48.65 51.61 -22.25
N GLU A 571 48.86 51.15 -23.48
CA GLU A 571 47.81 51.17 -24.52
C GLU A 571 46.73 50.12 -24.24
N THR A 572 47.11 48.91 -23.83
CA THR A 572 46.15 47.87 -23.42
C THR A 572 45.28 48.34 -22.26
N ALA A 573 45.87 49.05 -21.29
CA ALA A 573 45.12 49.64 -20.18
C ALA A 573 44.17 50.76 -20.67
N ALA A 574 44.66 51.68 -21.51
CA ALA A 574 43.86 52.77 -22.05
C ALA A 574 42.66 52.27 -22.87
N ASP A 575 42.85 51.22 -23.67
CA ASP A 575 41.81 50.61 -24.49
C ASP A 575 40.80 49.82 -23.66
N THR A 576 41.26 49.12 -22.61
CA THR A 576 40.39 48.38 -21.69
C THR A 576 39.43 49.31 -20.95
N PHE A 577 39.90 50.47 -20.52
CA PHE A 577 39.11 51.48 -19.80
C PHE A 577 38.48 52.56 -20.70
N LYS A 578 38.69 52.50 -22.02
CA LYS A 578 38.19 53.49 -23.01
C LYS A 578 38.52 54.93 -22.63
N LEU A 579 39.79 55.18 -22.31
CA LEU A 579 40.27 56.49 -21.85
C LEU A 579 40.28 57.55 -22.97
N ASN A 580 40.06 58.81 -22.60
CA ASN A 580 40.25 59.96 -23.50
C ASN A 580 41.75 60.20 -23.79
N SER A 581 42.07 61.04 -24.78
CA SER A 581 43.46 61.30 -25.18
C SER A 581 44.34 61.81 -24.04
N ASP A 582 43.82 62.71 -23.20
CA ASP A 582 44.54 63.26 -22.05
C ASP A 582 44.87 62.18 -20.99
N SER A 583 43.89 61.33 -20.62
CA SER A 583 44.13 60.25 -19.65
C SER A 583 45.03 59.15 -20.21
N ARG A 584 44.97 58.88 -21.53
CA ARG A 584 45.89 57.98 -22.22
C ARG A 584 47.33 58.49 -22.14
N ASP A 585 47.55 59.78 -22.40
CA ASP A 585 48.88 60.41 -22.29
C ASP A 585 49.42 60.39 -20.85
N ARG A 586 48.55 60.63 -19.85
CA ARG A 586 48.93 60.53 -18.42
C ARG A 586 49.30 59.11 -18.02
N LEU A 587 48.57 58.11 -18.51
CA LEU A 587 48.85 56.70 -18.24
C LEU A 587 50.16 56.25 -18.91
N ARG A 588 50.44 56.74 -20.13
CA ARG A 588 51.72 56.55 -20.79
C ARG A 588 52.89 57.15 -20.00
N ARG A 589 52.76 58.40 -19.54
CA ARG A 589 53.76 59.06 -18.68
C ARG A 589 53.99 58.28 -17.38
N LEU A 590 52.94 57.71 -16.78
CA LEU A 590 53.07 56.90 -15.56
C LEU A 590 53.92 55.65 -15.80
N PHE A 591 53.71 54.94 -16.92
CA PHE A 591 54.50 53.76 -17.28
C PHE A 591 55.94 54.15 -17.63
N GLU A 592 56.15 55.22 -18.39
CA GLU A 592 57.47 55.75 -18.72
C GLU A 592 58.25 56.16 -17.45
N GLN A 593 57.60 56.84 -16.50
CA GLN A 593 58.19 57.18 -15.20
C GLN A 593 58.50 55.92 -14.38
N SER A 594 57.59 54.95 -14.33
CA SER A 594 57.85 53.68 -13.64
C SER A 594 59.07 52.95 -14.21
N ASP A 595 59.20 52.88 -15.54
CA ASP A 595 60.32 52.23 -16.20
C ASP A 595 61.62 53.03 -16.00
N GLU A 596 61.57 54.36 -16.08
CA GLU A 596 62.70 55.24 -15.80
C GLU A 596 63.23 55.01 -14.38
N TRP A 597 62.37 54.98 -13.36
CA TRP A 597 62.78 54.72 -11.96
C TRP A 597 63.21 53.27 -11.71
N GLN A 598 62.75 52.32 -12.53
CA GLN A 598 63.11 50.91 -12.38
C GLN A 598 64.48 50.59 -12.99
N TYR A 599 64.81 51.23 -14.12
CA TYR A 599 66.02 50.96 -14.92
C TYR A 599 67.10 52.06 -14.84
N SER A 600 66.81 53.24 -14.30
CA SER A 600 67.86 54.22 -14.00
C SER A 600 68.70 53.75 -12.80
N GLY A 601 70.01 53.62 -13.03
CA GLY A 601 70.98 53.38 -11.96
C GLY A 601 70.87 54.48 -10.91
N THR A 602 71.02 54.12 -9.63
CA THR A 602 70.91 55.02 -8.47
C THR A 602 71.69 56.32 -8.65
N HIS A 603 71.02 57.41 -9.07
CA HIS A 603 71.27 58.85 -8.87
C HIS A 603 70.80 59.66 -10.07
N ASN A 604 69.55 60.15 -10.08
CA ASN A 604 69.17 61.46 -10.69
C ASN A 604 67.66 61.73 -10.56
N GLY A 605 67.20 62.04 -9.34
CA GLY A 605 65.86 62.58 -9.14
C GLY A 605 65.62 63.07 -7.72
N PRO A 606 64.63 63.95 -7.49
CA PRO A 606 64.32 64.47 -6.15
C PRO A 606 63.96 63.31 -5.22
N GLY A 607 64.58 63.26 -4.04
CA GLY A 607 64.39 62.18 -3.05
C GLY A 607 62.97 62.08 -2.45
N ARG A 608 62.06 62.97 -2.86
CA ARG A 608 60.64 62.97 -2.47
C ARG A 608 59.75 63.35 -3.66
N ILE A 609 58.63 62.66 -3.79
CA ILE A 609 57.59 62.93 -4.80
C ILE A 609 56.81 64.19 -4.39
N SER A 610 56.54 65.09 -5.34
CA SER A 610 55.66 66.22 -5.10
C SER A 610 54.25 65.75 -4.71
N ARG A 611 53.61 66.44 -3.76
CA ARG A 611 52.22 66.14 -3.34
C ARG A 611 51.24 66.24 -4.51
N GLU A 612 51.52 67.10 -5.47
CA GLU A 612 50.68 67.31 -6.66
C GLU A 612 50.76 66.12 -7.62
N ASN A 613 51.96 65.68 -7.99
CA ASN A 613 52.16 64.49 -8.82
C ASN A 613 51.57 63.23 -8.17
N ARG A 614 51.70 63.11 -6.84
CA ARG A 614 51.11 62.01 -6.09
C ARG A 614 49.59 61.99 -6.22
N ARG A 615 48.95 63.16 -6.07
CA ARG A 615 47.50 63.31 -6.19
C ARG A 615 47.03 62.98 -7.60
N GLU A 616 47.74 63.47 -8.61
CA GLU A 616 47.39 63.22 -10.01
C GLU A 616 47.46 61.74 -10.38
N VAL A 617 48.50 61.03 -9.94
CA VAL A 617 48.63 59.57 -10.18
C VAL A 617 47.55 58.79 -9.44
N LEU A 618 47.24 59.15 -8.20
CA LEU A 618 46.15 58.52 -7.44
C LEU A 618 44.79 58.74 -8.10
N GLU A 619 44.50 59.96 -8.52
CA GLU A 619 43.26 60.32 -9.21
C GLU A 619 43.12 59.56 -10.55
N LEU A 620 44.21 59.47 -11.31
CA LEU A 620 44.25 58.67 -12.54
C LEU A 620 43.89 57.21 -12.27
N ILE A 621 44.50 56.57 -11.26
CA ILE A 621 44.26 55.16 -10.92
C ILE A 621 42.85 54.95 -10.33
N GLU A 622 42.32 55.90 -9.56
CA GLU A 622 40.96 55.83 -9.01
C GLU A 622 39.88 55.94 -10.10
N ASN A 623 40.15 56.74 -11.14
CA ASN A 623 39.27 56.88 -12.31
C ASN A 623 39.29 55.65 -13.23
N LEU A 624 40.25 54.72 -13.08
CA LEU A 624 40.22 53.40 -13.72
C LEU A 624 39.25 52.47 -12.98
N ARG A 625 37.95 52.67 -13.22
CA ARG A 625 36.88 51.82 -12.67
C ARG A 625 36.23 51.01 -13.79
N SER A 626 36.12 49.70 -13.59
CA SER A 626 35.39 48.75 -14.44
C SER A 626 33.88 48.88 -14.27
#